data_AF-A0A412VKX2-F1
#
_entry.id   AF-A0A412VKX2-F1
#
_cell.length_a   1.000
_cell.length_b   1.000
_cell.length_c   1.000
_cell.angle_alpha   90.00
_cell.angle_beta   90.00
_cell.angle_gamma   90.00
#
_symmetry.space_group_name_H-M   'P 1'
#
loop_
_entity.id
_entity.type
_entity.pdbx_description
1 polymer ?
#
loop_
_entity_poly.entity_id
_entity_poly.type
_entity_poly.pdbx_seq_one_letter_code
_entity_poly.pdbx_strand_id
1 'polypeptide(L)'
;MILTLKTPLEQLIGKLLKGEVTALSEKRLYLYVENLTNGDKGKLRQALKDIDDMVAKWKDGYFISVYEERVIAFNRSKLAITPQELDDIYHEENYLLKSGKIALLVDYLYESIAKYGFINEHHQDAVESACFYHDMEFLRKEWECLVLAPIMSLRDIVCSMLGMGCDTPKSESQTSSRPLKRIEDYPEIFDLGTCCELTGYAKDTIYKWTRTKEIPCHRSGTNGRKLKFKRDEIVEWLTARKQETKDEFIKRKESELASRYIYNNL
;
A
#
# COMPACT_ATOMS: atom_id res chain seq x y z
N MET A 1 25.35 0.26 -5.31
CA MET A 1 26.08 0.80 -6.48
C MET A 1 25.68 2.25 -6.70
N ILE A 2 26.62 3.18 -6.97
CA ILE A 2 26.29 4.59 -7.22
C ILE A 2 25.83 4.73 -8.67
N LEU A 3 24.64 5.30 -8.88
CA LEU A 3 24.09 5.58 -10.22
C LEU A 3 24.99 6.58 -10.95
N THR A 4 25.51 6.21 -12.12
CA THR A 4 26.24 7.12 -12.98
C THR A 4 25.26 7.81 -13.91
N LEU A 5 25.30 9.15 -13.97
CA LEU A 5 24.37 9.96 -14.77
C LEU A 5 24.50 9.72 -16.29
N LYS A 6 25.49 8.95 -16.72
CA LYS A 6 25.71 8.54 -18.12
C LYS A 6 25.15 7.16 -18.46
N THR A 7 24.53 6.46 -17.50
CA THR A 7 23.96 5.12 -17.75
C THR A 7 22.77 5.22 -18.72
N PRO A 8 22.70 4.44 -19.81
CA PRO A 8 21.53 4.38 -20.67
C PRO A 8 20.26 3.98 -19.91
N LEU A 9 19.10 4.53 -20.29
CA LEU A 9 17.81 4.30 -19.63
C LEU A 9 17.48 2.82 -19.49
N GLU A 10 17.66 2.06 -20.58
CA GLU A 10 17.42 0.61 -20.60
C GLU A 10 18.29 -0.14 -19.57
N GLN A 11 19.57 0.21 -19.49
CA GLN A 11 20.50 -0.40 -18.53
C GLN A 11 20.13 -0.04 -17.09
N LEU A 12 19.69 1.19 -16.84
CA LEU A 12 19.24 1.60 -15.52
C LEU A 12 17.99 0.82 -15.10
N ILE A 13 16.96 0.76 -15.95
CA ILE A 13 15.72 0.04 -15.65
C ILE A 13 16.02 -1.45 -15.44
N GLY A 14 16.86 -2.05 -16.27
CA GLY A 14 17.28 -3.45 -16.09
C GLY A 14 17.95 -3.72 -14.74
N LYS A 15 18.74 -2.78 -14.23
CA LYS A 15 19.36 -2.87 -12.89
C LYS A 15 18.34 -2.65 -11.76
N LEU A 16 17.37 -1.76 -11.95
CA LEU A 16 16.29 -1.51 -10.98
C LEU A 16 15.38 -2.73 -10.84
N LEU A 17 14.98 -3.36 -11.96
CA LEU A 17 14.18 -4.58 -11.97
C LEU A 17 14.86 -5.76 -11.26
N LYS A 18 16.19 -5.78 -11.23
CA LYS A 18 16.97 -6.81 -10.52
C LYS A 18 17.24 -6.47 -9.05
N GLY A 19 16.85 -5.29 -8.58
CA GLY A 19 17.18 -4.80 -7.24
C GLY A 19 18.67 -4.50 -7.02
N GLU A 20 19.47 -4.35 -8.09
CA GLU A 20 20.92 -4.11 -7.99
C GLU A 20 21.28 -2.66 -7.61
N VAL A 21 20.30 -1.76 -7.65
CA VAL A 21 20.45 -0.35 -7.31
C VAL A 21 19.59 -0.04 -6.10
N THR A 22 20.24 0.07 -4.95
CA THR A 22 19.61 0.49 -3.70
C THR A 22 19.75 2.00 -3.53
N ALA A 23 18.66 2.66 -3.12
CA ALA A 23 18.58 4.07 -2.73
C ALA A 23 18.89 5.13 -3.82
N LEU A 24 17.89 5.41 -4.66
CA LEU A 24 17.88 6.61 -5.50
C LEU A 24 17.00 7.68 -4.85
N SER A 25 17.62 8.72 -4.30
CA SER A 25 16.87 9.90 -3.89
C SER A 25 16.16 10.50 -5.10
N GLU A 26 14.97 11.06 -4.90
CA GLU A 26 14.21 11.79 -5.91
C GLU A 26 15.07 12.82 -6.66
N LYS A 27 15.91 13.58 -5.94
CA LYS A 27 16.87 14.54 -6.51
C LYS A 27 17.85 13.92 -7.51
N ARG A 28 18.28 12.67 -7.28
CA ARG A 28 19.19 11.95 -8.19
C ARG A 28 18.47 11.46 -9.43
N LEU A 29 17.25 10.98 -9.29
CA LEU A 29 16.40 10.61 -10.42
C LEU A 29 16.08 11.84 -11.27
N TYR A 30 15.77 12.98 -10.64
CA TYR A 30 15.56 14.24 -11.33
C TYR A 30 16.78 14.64 -12.15
N LEU A 31 17.96 14.69 -11.52
CA LEU A 31 19.20 15.02 -12.22
C LEU A 31 19.53 14.00 -13.33
N TYR A 32 19.20 12.73 -13.15
CA TYR A 32 19.35 11.72 -14.18
C TYR A 32 18.48 12.01 -15.41
N VAL A 33 17.18 12.26 -15.21
CA VAL A 33 16.24 12.57 -16.29
C VAL A 33 16.61 13.87 -16.98
N GLU A 34 17.04 14.89 -16.21
CA GLU A 34 17.52 16.16 -16.74
C GLU A 34 18.73 15.95 -17.65
N ASN A 35 19.73 15.15 -17.24
CA ASN A 35 20.89 14.84 -18.09
C ASN A 35 20.54 13.98 -19.32
N LEU A 36 19.58 13.06 -19.17
CA LEU A 36 19.13 12.19 -20.25
C LEU A 36 18.42 12.97 -21.36
N THR A 37 17.65 13.98 -20.98
CA THR A 37 16.73 14.68 -21.90
C THR A 37 17.14 16.12 -22.20
N ASN A 38 18.00 16.73 -21.39
CA ASN A 38 18.29 18.17 -21.37
C ASN A 38 17.02 19.03 -21.32
N GLY A 39 15.97 18.53 -20.66
CA GLY A 39 14.66 19.20 -20.59
C GLY A 39 13.87 19.19 -21.90
N ASP A 40 14.34 18.50 -22.94
CA ASP A 40 13.63 18.40 -24.21
C ASP A 40 12.34 17.58 -24.06
N LYS A 41 11.21 18.20 -24.42
CA LYS A 41 9.89 17.56 -24.29
C LYS A 41 9.72 16.33 -25.16
N GLY A 42 10.37 16.28 -26.34
CA GLY A 42 10.34 15.12 -27.21
C GLY A 42 11.05 13.92 -26.59
N LYS A 43 12.26 14.15 -26.06
CA LYS A 43 13.04 13.14 -25.34
C LYS A 43 12.37 12.69 -24.05
N LEU A 44 11.72 13.59 -23.31
CA LEU A 44 10.92 13.24 -22.12
C LEU A 44 9.75 12.31 -22.48
N ARG A 45 9.00 12.61 -23.55
CA ARG A 45 7.92 11.72 -24.02
C ARG A 45 8.44 10.36 -24.47
N GLN A 46 9.57 10.34 -25.17
CA GLN A 46 10.22 9.09 -25.58
C GLN A 46 10.65 8.27 -24.34
N ALA A 47 11.31 8.90 -23.37
CA ALA A 47 11.71 8.24 -22.13
C ALA A 47 10.51 7.68 -21.34
N LEU A 48 9.40 8.43 -21.26
CA LEU A 48 8.17 7.96 -20.63
C LEU A 48 7.63 6.70 -21.33
N LYS A 49 7.55 6.75 -22.67
CA LYS A 49 7.11 5.59 -23.48
C LYS A 49 8.04 4.39 -23.26
N ASP A 50 9.35 4.60 -23.28
CA ASP A 50 10.33 3.53 -23.09
C ASP A 50 10.21 2.90 -21.69
N ILE A 51 9.99 3.71 -20.65
CA ILE A 51 9.71 3.21 -19.29
C ILE A 51 8.45 2.34 -19.29
N ASP A 52 7.34 2.84 -19.84
CA ASP A 52 6.06 2.13 -19.85
C ASP A 52 6.15 0.81 -20.64
N ASP A 53 6.79 0.83 -21.81
CA ASP A 53 7.01 -0.37 -22.64
C ASP A 53 7.89 -1.41 -21.93
N MET A 54 8.95 -0.97 -21.24
CA MET A 54 9.82 -1.87 -20.49
C MET A 54 9.13 -2.49 -19.28
N VAL A 55 8.29 -1.72 -18.57
CA VAL A 55 7.47 -2.25 -17.47
C VAL A 55 6.45 -3.26 -18.00
N ALA A 56 5.77 -2.95 -19.09
CA ALA A 56 4.81 -3.86 -19.72
C ALA A 56 5.48 -5.17 -20.17
N LYS A 57 6.64 -5.07 -20.83
CA LYS A 57 7.43 -6.24 -21.26
C LYS A 57 7.91 -7.07 -20.07
N TRP A 58 8.34 -6.43 -18.99
CA TRP A 58 8.74 -7.14 -17.78
C TRP A 58 7.56 -7.89 -17.17
N LYS A 59 6.38 -7.26 -17.05
CA LYS A 59 5.15 -7.90 -16.53
C LYS A 59 4.71 -9.09 -17.39
N ASP A 60 4.81 -8.97 -18.71
CA ASP A 60 4.48 -10.04 -19.65
C ASP A 60 5.38 -11.28 -19.51
N GLY A 61 6.58 -11.12 -18.94
CA GLY A 61 7.50 -12.21 -18.65
C GLY A 61 7.03 -13.19 -17.59
N TYR A 62 5.91 -12.91 -16.90
CA TYR A 62 5.40 -13.72 -15.80
C TYR A 62 3.92 -14.09 -16.00
N PHE A 63 3.51 -15.24 -15.48
CA PHE A 63 2.11 -15.66 -15.43
C PHE A 63 1.80 -16.37 -14.10
N ILE A 64 0.55 -16.32 -13.63
CA ILE A 64 0.11 -17.07 -12.45
C ILE A 64 -0.12 -18.52 -12.89
N SER A 65 0.61 -19.48 -12.29
CA SER A 65 0.33 -20.90 -12.52
C SER A 65 -0.83 -21.33 -11.64
N VAL A 66 -1.82 -21.99 -12.25
CA VAL A 66 -3.05 -22.46 -11.61
C VAL A 66 -3.28 -23.96 -11.82
N TYR A 67 -2.48 -24.61 -12.68
CA TYR A 67 -2.68 -26.01 -13.04
C TYR A 67 -2.67 -26.94 -11.82
N GLU A 68 -1.64 -26.88 -10.98
CA GLU A 68 -1.50 -27.76 -9.81
C GLU A 68 -2.68 -27.60 -8.83
N GLU A 69 -3.08 -26.35 -8.56
CA GLU A 69 -4.21 -26.04 -7.69
C GLU A 69 -5.52 -26.59 -8.24
N ARG A 70 -5.74 -26.46 -9.56
CA ARG A 70 -6.94 -26.99 -10.23
C ARG A 70 -6.98 -28.50 -10.23
N VAL A 71 -5.84 -29.19 -10.39
CA VAL A 71 -5.76 -30.66 -10.26
C VAL A 71 -6.13 -31.10 -8.84
N ILE A 72 -5.60 -30.44 -7.80
CA ILE A 72 -5.93 -30.74 -6.41
C ILE A 72 -7.43 -30.53 -6.14
N ALA A 73 -8.01 -29.44 -6.67
CA ALA A 73 -9.42 -29.15 -6.49
C ALA A 73 -10.34 -30.12 -7.23
N PHE A 74 -9.97 -30.53 -8.44
CA PHE A 74 -10.66 -31.56 -9.21
C PHE A 74 -10.68 -32.90 -8.48
N ASN A 75 -9.51 -33.34 -7.98
CA ASN A 75 -9.37 -34.60 -7.23
C ASN A 75 -10.18 -34.60 -5.91
N ARG A 76 -10.44 -33.42 -5.35
CA ARG A 76 -11.27 -33.25 -4.14
C ARG A 76 -12.76 -33.02 -4.44
N SER A 77 -13.17 -33.10 -5.72
CA SER A 77 -14.52 -32.79 -6.20
C SER A 77 -15.02 -31.39 -5.78
N LYS A 78 -14.10 -30.44 -5.56
CA LYS A 78 -14.41 -29.07 -5.12
C LYS A 78 -14.71 -28.11 -6.27
N LEU A 79 -14.40 -28.51 -7.50
CA LEU A 79 -14.58 -27.70 -8.71
C LEU A 79 -15.26 -28.53 -9.80
N ALA A 80 -16.27 -27.95 -10.45
CA ALA A 80 -16.88 -28.50 -11.65
C ALA A 80 -16.00 -28.16 -12.87
N ILE A 81 -14.80 -28.73 -12.93
CA ILE A 81 -13.90 -28.64 -14.08
C ILE A 81 -13.88 -29.99 -14.78
N THR A 82 -13.88 -29.97 -16.11
CA THR A 82 -13.79 -31.17 -16.94
C THR A 82 -12.32 -31.60 -17.09
N PRO A 83 -12.06 -32.90 -17.37
CA PRO A 83 -10.72 -33.35 -17.71
C PRO A 83 -10.10 -32.59 -18.91
N GLN A 84 -10.92 -32.25 -19.91
CA GLN A 84 -10.46 -31.49 -21.08
C GLN A 84 -9.98 -30.08 -20.68
N GLU A 85 -10.72 -29.37 -19.83
CA GLU A 85 -10.30 -28.05 -19.36
C GLU A 85 -8.99 -28.12 -18.56
N LEU A 86 -8.75 -29.20 -17.79
CA LEU A 86 -7.46 -29.41 -17.13
C LEU A 86 -6.32 -29.63 -18.12
N ASP A 87 -6.54 -30.43 -19.17
CA ASP A 87 -5.56 -30.67 -20.22
C ASP A 87 -5.24 -29.37 -20.99
N ASP A 88 -6.25 -28.55 -21.28
CA ASP A 88 -6.08 -27.27 -21.96
C ASP A 88 -5.17 -26.34 -21.14
N ILE A 89 -5.41 -26.23 -19.83
CA ILE A 89 -4.58 -25.42 -18.91
C ILE A 89 -3.15 -25.94 -18.85
N TYR A 90 -2.97 -27.26 -18.76
CA TYR A 90 -1.64 -27.88 -18.78
C TYR A 90 -0.88 -27.51 -20.06
N HIS A 91 -1.55 -27.56 -21.21
CA HIS A 91 -0.95 -27.24 -22.49
C HIS A 91 -0.62 -25.75 -22.63
N GLU A 92 -1.52 -24.86 -22.17
CA GLU A 92 -1.30 -23.42 -22.14
C GLU A 92 -0.09 -23.05 -21.26
N GLU A 93 -0.04 -23.52 -20.01
CA GLU A 93 1.07 -23.21 -19.10
C GLU A 93 2.40 -23.76 -19.64
N ASN A 94 2.41 -24.98 -20.20
CA ASN A 94 3.60 -25.53 -20.83
C ASN A 94 4.06 -24.72 -22.04
N TYR A 95 3.13 -24.18 -22.82
CA TYR A 95 3.47 -23.29 -23.92
C TYR A 95 4.13 -22.01 -23.41
N LEU A 96 3.57 -21.39 -22.36
CA LEU A 96 4.14 -20.19 -21.72
C LEU A 96 5.55 -20.45 -21.18
N LEU A 97 5.75 -21.57 -20.48
CA LEU A 97 7.07 -22.00 -19.98
C LEU A 97 8.08 -22.18 -21.14
N LYS A 98 7.68 -22.86 -22.22
CA LYS A 98 8.53 -23.03 -23.42
C LYS A 98 8.84 -21.71 -24.12
N SER A 99 7.95 -20.72 -24.04
CA SER A 99 8.22 -19.36 -24.55
C SER A 99 9.20 -18.55 -23.69
N GLY A 100 9.64 -19.09 -22.54
CA GLY A 100 10.58 -18.44 -21.63
C GLY A 100 9.93 -17.59 -20.53
N LYS A 101 8.60 -17.67 -20.37
CA LYS A 101 7.91 -16.99 -19.26
C LYS A 101 8.11 -17.74 -17.95
N ILE A 102 8.05 -17.00 -16.85
CA ILE A 102 8.24 -17.52 -15.50
C ILE A 102 6.86 -17.72 -14.85
N ALA A 103 6.60 -18.94 -14.37
CA ALA A 103 5.43 -19.24 -13.56
C ALA A 103 5.59 -18.63 -12.17
N LEU A 104 4.57 -17.89 -11.73
CA LEU A 104 4.45 -17.36 -10.38
C LEU A 104 3.70 -18.39 -9.53
N LEU A 105 4.35 -18.80 -8.44
CA LEU A 105 3.84 -19.67 -7.40
C LEU A 105 3.72 -18.87 -6.09
N VAL A 106 2.90 -19.33 -5.15
CA VAL A 106 2.73 -18.70 -3.83
C VAL A 106 4.09 -18.51 -3.15
N ASP A 107 4.90 -19.56 -3.07
CA ASP A 107 6.22 -19.53 -2.40
C ASP A 107 7.17 -18.53 -3.08
N TYR A 108 7.18 -18.53 -4.42
CA TYR A 108 7.99 -17.57 -5.18
C TYR A 108 7.63 -16.12 -4.86
N LEU A 109 6.33 -15.81 -4.83
CA LEU A 109 5.83 -14.47 -4.54
C LEU A 109 6.11 -14.07 -3.09
N TYR A 110 5.88 -14.98 -2.13
CA TYR A 110 6.18 -14.74 -0.73
C TYR A 110 7.67 -14.45 -0.50
N GLU A 111 8.55 -15.33 -0.98
CA GLU A 111 10.00 -15.17 -0.84
C GLU A 111 10.48 -13.88 -1.52
N SER A 112 9.92 -13.56 -2.68
CA SER A 112 10.24 -12.33 -3.40
C SER A 112 9.82 -11.09 -2.62
N ILE A 113 8.60 -11.06 -2.06
CA ILE A 113 8.12 -9.95 -1.22
C ILE A 113 8.97 -9.83 0.05
N ALA A 114 9.21 -10.95 0.74
CA ALA A 114 9.99 -11.00 1.97
C ALA A 114 11.44 -10.50 1.76
N LYS A 115 12.03 -10.74 0.59
CA LYS A 115 13.35 -10.22 0.22
C LYS A 115 13.41 -8.69 0.17
N TYR A 116 12.33 -8.03 -0.24
CA TYR A 116 12.22 -6.56 -0.19
C TYR A 116 11.87 -6.06 1.23
N GLY A 117 11.34 -6.94 2.07
CA GLY A 117 10.90 -6.65 3.42
C GLY A 117 9.43 -6.21 3.48
N PHE A 118 8.81 -6.41 4.63
CA PHE A 118 7.44 -5.98 4.86
C PHE A 118 7.40 -4.52 5.32
N ILE A 119 6.40 -3.77 4.85
CA ILE A 119 6.21 -2.36 5.19
C ILE A 119 5.98 -2.19 6.70
N ASN A 120 5.19 -3.09 7.29
CA ASN A 120 4.90 -3.20 8.71
C ASN A 120 4.32 -4.60 9.01
N GLU A 121 4.02 -4.87 10.28
CA GLU A 121 3.43 -6.13 10.73
C GLU A 121 2.08 -6.42 10.05
N HIS A 122 1.22 -5.42 9.85
CA HIS A 122 -0.06 -5.62 9.15
C HIS A 122 0.09 -6.01 7.68
N HIS A 123 1.11 -5.46 7.00
CA HIS A 123 1.43 -5.85 5.63
C HIS A 123 1.94 -7.28 5.58
N GLN A 124 2.76 -7.69 6.56
CA GLN A 124 3.17 -9.08 6.69
C GLN A 124 1.97 -10.00 6.92
N ASP A 125 1.09 -9.68 7.87
CA ASP A 125 -0.14 -10.46 8.15
C ASP A 125 -1.02 -10.59 6.90
N ALA A 126 -1.15 -9.52 6.10
CA ALA A 126 -1.92 -9.51 4.87
C ALA A 126 -1.29 -10.42 3.80
N VAL A 127 0.03 -10.36 3.62
CA VAL A 127 0.77 -11.23 2.69
C VAL A 127 0.68 -12.70 3.13
N GLU A 128 0.87 -12.99 4.41
CA GLU A 128 0.75 -14.36 4.95
C GLU A 128 -0.67 -14.90 4.82
N SER A 129 -1.68 -14.07 5.07
CA SER A 129 -3.08 -14.43 4.82
C SER A 129 -3.33 -14.71 3.34
N ALA A 130 -2.82 -13.88 2.44
CA ALA A 130 -2.94 -14.10 1.00
C ALA A 130 -2.25 -15.39 0.55
N CYS A 131 -1.10 -15.73 1.12
CA CYS A 131 -0.45 -17.04 0.90
C CYS A 131 -1.34 -18.19 1.37
N PHE A 132 -1.91 -18.09 2.59
CA PHE A 132 -2.79 -19.13 3.14
C PHE A 132 -4.05 -19.34 2.29
N TYR A 133 -4.63 -18.25 1.77
CA TYR A 133 -5.83 -18.29 0.93
C TYR A 133 -5.55 -18.45 -0.56
N HIS A 134 -4.28 -18.55 -0.98
CA HIS A 134 -3.87 -18.58 -2.39
C HIS A 134 -4.40 -17.38 -3.21
N ASP A 135 -4.42 -16.18 -2.61
CA ASP A 135 -4.78 -14.94 -3.30
C ASP A 135 -3.61 -14.47 -4.17
N MET A 136 -3.42 -15.15 -5.31
CA MET A 136 -2.32 -14.91 -6.24
C MET A 136 -2.40 -13.53 -6.90
N GLU A 137 -3.60 -12.97 -7.06
CA GLU A 137 -3.76 -11.62 -7.60
C GLU A 137 -3.24 -10.57 -6.64
N PHE A 138 -3.58 -10.68 -5.35
CA PHE A 138 -3.05 -9.82 -4.31
C PHE A 138 -1.52 -9.95 -4.21
N LEU A 139 -1.01 -11.18 -4.10
CA LEU A 139 0.43 -11.44 -3.97
C LEU A 139 1.21 -10.90 -5.18
N ARG A 140 0.70 -11.12 -6.40
CA ARG A 140 1.32 -10.58 -7.61
C ARG A 140 1.32 -9.05 -7.59
N LYS A 141 0.23 -8.42 -7.17
CA LYS A 141 0.11 -6.97 -7.09
C LYS A 141 1.10 -6.37 -6.09
N GLU A 142 1.19 -6.91 -4.88
CA GLU A 142 2.12 -6.43 -3.85
C GLU A 142 3.57 -6.60 -4.29
N TRP A 143 3.91 -7.77 -4.86
CA TRP A 143 5.23 -8.01 -5.43
C TRP A 143 5.58 -7.01 -6.54
N GLU A 144 4.68 -6.81 -7.51
CA GLU A 144 4.88 -5.82 -8.58
C GLU A 144 5.06 -4.41 -8.01
N CYS A 145 4.29 -4.01 -7.00
CA CYS A 145 4.43 -2.71 -6.35
C CYS A 145 5.83 -2.50 -5.76
N LEU A 146 6.37 -3.50 -5.07
CA LEU A 146 7.70 -3.44 -4.46
C LEU A 146 8.82 -3.38 -5.51
N VAL A 147 8.77 -4.25 -6.52
CA VAL A 147 9.80 -4.31 -7.58
C VAL A 147 9.78 -3.04 -8.43
N LEU A 148 8.60 -2.53 -8.77
CA LEU A 148 8.44 -1.41 -9.71
C LEU A 148 8.51 -0.04 -9.04
N ALA A 149 8.42 0.05 -7.70
CA ALA A 149 8.46 1.32 -6.95
C ALA A 149 9.53 2.33 -7.44
N PRO A 150 10.83 1.95 -7.59
CA PRO A 150 11.84 2.91 -8.04
C PRO A 150 11.68 3.32 -9.51
N ILE A 151 11.12 2.45 -10.35
CA ILE A 151 10.85 2.74 -11.78
C ILE A 151 9.65 3.67 -11.89
N MET A 152 8.63 3.48 -11.05
CA MET A 152 7.48 4.38 -10.96
C MET A 152 7.90 5.76 -10.45
N SER A 153 8.84 5.83 -9.49
CA SER A 153 9.42 7.11 -9.06
C SER A 153 10.15 7.83 -10.22
N LEU A 154 10.89 7.08 -11.04
CA LEU A 154 11.53 7.63 -12.25
C LEU A 154 10.49 8.14 -13.25
N ARG A 155 9.42 7.35 -13.48
CA ARG A 155 8.29 7.70 -14.35
C ARG A 155 7.60 8.99 -13.90
N ASP A 156 7.32 9.10 -12.60
CA ASP A 156 6.64 10.25 -11.99
C ASP A 156 7.44 11.55 -12.18
N ILE A 157 8.77 11.47 -12.08
CA ILE A 157 9.65 12.61 -12.36
C ILE A 157 9.56 13.03 -13.82
N VAL A 158 9.56 12.09 -14.77
CA VAL A 158 9.38 12.39 -16.20
C VAL A 158 8.02 13.06 -16.44
N CYS A 159 6.94 12.53 -15.86
CA CYS A 159 5.60 13.13 -15.93
C CYS A 159 5.57 14.54 -15.34
N SER A 160 6.19 14.75 -14.18
CA SER A 160 6.29 16.05 -13.52
C SER A 160 7.05 17.07 -14.39
N MET A 161 8.17 16.68 -15.01
CA MET A 161 8.93 17.54 -15.93
C MET A 161 8.13 17.87 -17.21
N LEU A 162 7.25 16.97 -17.66
CA LEU A 162 6.34 17.21 -18.77
C LEU A 162 5.16 18.13 -18.41
N GLY A 163 4.97 18.45 -17.12
CA GLY A 163 3.81 19.19 -16.63
C GLY A 163 2.51 18.39 -16.68
N MET A 164 2.61 17.05 -16.72
CA MET A 164 1.46 16.16 -16.60
C MET A 164 1.16 15.96 -15.10
N GLY A 165 -0.09 16.15 -14.68
CA GLY A 165 -0.52 15.67 -13.36
C GLY A 165 -0.35 14.16 -13.30
N CYS A 166 0.23 13.64 -12.21
CA CYS A 166 0.35 12.20 -12.02
C CYS A 166 -1.01 11.64 -11.58
N ASP A 167 -1.75 11.04 -12.52
CA ASP A 167 -2.87 10.15 -12.22
C ASP A 167 -2.33 8.74 -11.94
N THR A 168 -1.60 8.57 -10.83
CA THR A 168 -1.37 7.23 -10.29
C THR A 168 -2.65 6.78 -9.58
N PRO A 169 -3.19 5.58 -9.88
CA PRO A 169 -4.12 4.94 -8.98
C PRO A 169 -3.33 4.60 -7.72
N LYS A 170 -3.45 5.48 -6.71
CA LYS A 170 -2.98 5.18 -5.37
C LYS A 170 -3.68 3.91 -4.94
N SER A 171 -2.91 2.84 -4.77
CA SER A 171 -3.35 1.68 -4.00
C SER A 171 -4.02 2.20 -2.74
N GLU A 172 -5.27 1.77 -2.52
CA GLU A 172 -6.04 2.06 -1.31
C GLU A 172 -5.39 1.36 -0.11
N SER A 173 -4.25 1.88 0.32
CA SER A 173 -3.61 1.63 1.61
C SER A 173 -2.54 2.70 1.90
N GLN A 174 -2.69 3.90 1.34
CA GLN A 174 -2.12 5.10 1.95
C GLN A 174 -3.10 5.61 3.00
N THR A 175 -2.98 5.14 4.24
CA THR A 175 -3.48 5.91 5.37
C THR A 175 -2.70 7.22 5.41
N SER A 176 -3.35 8.28 4.90
CA SER A 176 -3.12 9.68 5.22
C SER A 176 -1.70 10.07 5.65
N SER A 177 -0.81 10.27 4.69
CA SER A 177 0.29 11.24 4.85
C SER A 177 -0.12 12.57 4.23
N ARG A 178 -1.21 13.17 4.73
CA ARG A 178 -1.36 14.63 4.61
C ARG A 178 -0.33 15.27 5.54
N PRO A 179 0.32 16.38 5.16
CA PRO A 179 1.11 17.16 6.12
C PRO A 179 0.21 17.46 7.31
N LEU A 180 0.63 17.04 8.52
CA LEU A 180 -0.09 17.40 9.74
C LEU A 180 -0.13 18.92 9.81
N LYS A 181 -1.34 19.49 9.75
CA LYS A 181 -1.54 20.92 10.01
C LYS A 181 -0.97 21.22 11.40
N ARG A 182 -0.27 22.34 11.56
CA ARG A 182 0.20 22.75 12.89
C ARG A 182 -1.03 23.03 13.76
N ILE A 183 -0.93 22.83 15.07
CA ILE A 183 -2.03 23.09 16.01
C ILE A 183 -2.57 24.52 15.83
N GLU A 184 -1.70 25.47 15.50
CA GLU A 184 -1.99 26.87 15.19
C GLU A 184 -2.93 27.08 13.98
N ASP A 185 -2.94 26.15 13.03
CA ASP A 185 -3.70 26.24 11.77
C ASP A 185 -5.18 25.81 11.91
N TYR A 186 -5.54 25.18 13.03
CA TYR A 186 -6.93 24.81 13.31
C TYR A 186 -7.71 26.06 13.70
N PRO A 187 -9.04 26.16 13.52
CA PRO A 187 -9.83 27.30 14.03
C PRO A 187 -9.99 27.23 15.57
N GLU A 188 -10.40 28.32 16.21
CA GLU A 188 -10.56 28.37 17.68
C GLU A 188 -11.75 27.52 18.16
N ILE A 189 -12.83 27.51 17.37
CA ILE A 189 -14.01 26.68 17.57
C ILE A 189 -14.25 25.85 16.30
N PHE A 190 -14.37 24.54 16.45
CA PHE A 190 -14.57 23.61 15.33
C PHE A 190 -15.62 22.55 15.60
N ASP A 191 -15.95 21.81 14.53
CA ASP A 191 -16.87 20.69 14.57
C ASP A 191 -16.15 19.34 14.80
N LEU A 192 -16.95 18.26 14.83
CA LEU A 192 -16.45 16.92 15.05
C LEU A 192 -15.42 16.47 14.00
N GLY A 193 -15.57 16.86 12.73
CA GLY A 193 -14.67 16.44 11.67
C GLY A 193 -13.27 16.97 11.92
N THR A 194 -13.17 18.26 12.20
CA THR A 194 -11.91 18.91 12.56
C THR A 194 -11.34 18.40 13.89
N CYS A 195 -12.19 18.02 14.86
CA CYS A 195 -11.73 17.39 16.09
C CYS A 195 -11.08 16.03 15.85
N CYS A 196 -11.60 15.24 14.91
CA CYS A 196 -10.97 13.98 14.48
C CYS A 196 -9.60 14.26 13.84
N GLU A 197 -9.52 15.28 12.99
CA GLU A 197 -8.25 15.68 12.35
C GLU A 197 -7.20 16.15 13.36
N LEU A 198 -7.58 16.97 14.35
CA LEU A 198 -6.66 17.51 15.36
C LEU A 198 -6.16 16.44 16.33
N THR A 199 -7.05 15.52 16.73
CA THR A 199 -6.72 14.52 17.77
C THR A 199 -6.20 13.19 17.22
N GLY A 200 -6.44 12.91 15.92
CA GLY A 200 -6.10 11.64 15.29
C GLY A 200 -7.04 10.49 15.61
N TYR A 201 -8.08 10.70 16.42
CA TYR A 201 -9.04 9.65 16.79
C TYR A 201 -10.22 9.55 15.82
N ALA A 202 -10.72 8.33 15.65
CA ALA A 202 -11.93 8.07 14.86
C ALA A 202 -13.17 8.73 15.48
N LYS A 203 -14.16 9.07 14.63
CA LYS A 203 -15.42 9.71 15.03
C LYS A 203 -16.13 8.95 16.15
N ASP A 204 -16.18 7.63 16.06
CA ASP A 204 -16.87 6.78 17.04
C ASP A 204 -16.23 6.87 18.43
N THR A 205 -14.90 6.94 18.48
CA THR A 205 -14.14 7.12 19.73
C THR A 205 -14.44 8.49 20.34
N ILE A 206 -14.43 9.55 19.53
CA ILE A 206 -14.74 10.91 20.01
C ILE A 206 -16.21 11.01 20.45
N TYR A 207 -17.15 10.36 19.76
CA TYR A 207 -18.54 10.28 20.21
C TYR A 207 -18.70 9.55 21.55
N LYS A 208 -17.99 8.43 21.73
CA LYS A 208 -17.96 7.71 23.01
C LYS A 208 -17.46 8.62 24.13
N TRP A 209 -16.34 9.30 23.93
CA TRP A 209 -15.78 10.21 24.93
C TRP A 209 -16.64 11.45 25.18
N THR A 210 -17.34 11.94 24.15
CA THR A 210 -18.31 13.01 24.31
C THR A 210 -19.48 12.56 25.19
N ARG A 211 -19.94 11.31 25.02
CA ARG A 211 -21.00 10.72 25.84
C ARG A 211 -20.56 10.44 27.28
N THR A 212 -19.33 9.97 27.49
CA THR A 212 -18.76 9.70 28.82
C THR A 212 -18.22 10.96 29.51
N LYS A 213 -18.30 12.13 28.85
CA LYS A 213 -17.74 13.42 29.31
C LYS A 213 -16.22 13.37 29.54
N GLU A 214 -15.53 12.48 28.85
CA GLU A 214 -14.08 12.35 28.92
C GLU A 214 -13.36 13.37 28.06
N ILE A 215 -13.97 13.84 26.96
CA ILE A 215 -13.41 14.89 26.09
C ILE A 215 -14.21 16.19 26.26
N PRO A 216 -13.56 17.35 26.39
CA PRO A 216 -14.25 18.65 26.44
C PRO A 216 -15.07 18.87 25.16
N CYS A 217 -16.35 19.15 25.32
CA CYS A 217 -17.22 19.47 24.19
C CYS A 217 -18.36 20.40 24.63
N HIS A 218 -18.76 21.27 23.70
CA HIS A 218 -19.83 22.24 23.87
C HIS A 218 -20.97 21.91 22.92
N ARG A 219 -22.20 22.25 23.32
CA ARG A 219 -23.39 22.11 22.48
C ARG A 219 -23.86 23.48 22.06
N SER A 220 -24.02 23.71 20.76
CA SER A 220 -24.51 24.99 20.23
C SER A 220 -25.79 24.82 19.41
N GLY A 221 -26.71 25.78 19.57
CA GLY A 221 -28.01 25.87 18.90
C GLY A 221 -29.21 25.74 19.85
N THR A 222 -30.36 26.26 19.44
CA THR A 222 -31.64 26.31 20.18
C THR A 222 -32.13 24.95 20.72
N ASN A 223 -31.57 23.82 20.26
CA ASN A 223 -31.88 22.46 20.74
C ASN A 223 -30.63 21.60 21.06
N GLY A 224 -29.42 22.18 21.18
CA GLY A 224 -28.21 21.47 21.64
C GLY A 224 -27.71 20.29 20.79
N ARG A 225 -28.15 20.18 19.51
CA ARG A 225 -27.88 19.03 18.64
C ARG A 225 -26.46 19.00 18.05
N LYS A 226 -25.77 20.13 17.92
CA LYS A 226 -24.45 20.19 17.26
C LYS A 226 -23.33 20.25 18.29
N LEU A 227 -22.37 19.35 18.16
CA LEU A 227 -21.13 19.35 18.94
C LEU A 227 -20.16 20.41 18.40
N LYS A 228 -19.57 21.16 19.32
CA LYS A 228 -18.53 22.15 19.08
C LYS A 228 -17.39 21.92 20.04
N PHE A 229 -16.17 22.09 19.56
CA PHE A 229 -14.94 21.86 20.30
C PHE A 229 -14.12 23.13 20.28
N LYS A 230 -13.48 23.46 21.41
CA LYS A 230 -12.54 24.58 21.49
C LYS A 230 -11.13 24.06 21.43
N ARG A 231 -10.26 24.76 20.69
CA ARG A 231 -8.87 24.34 20.47
C ARG A 231 -8.10 24.19 21.77
N ASP A 232 -8.12 25.20 22.62
CA ASP A 232 -7.32 25.24 23.85
C ASP A 232 -7.72 24.11 24.80
N GLU A 233 -9.02 23.86 24.97
CA GLU A 233 -9.53 22.79 25.82
C GLU A 233 -9.13 21.39 25.30
N ILE A 234 -9.14 21.19 23.97
CA ILE A 234 -8.72 19.91 23.37
C ILE A 234 -7.21 19.71 23.46
N VAL A 235 -6.41 20.77 23.27
CA VAL A 235 -4.95 20.71 23.39
C VAL A 235 -4.53 20.46 24.83
N GLU A 236 -5.15 21.16 25.79
CA GLU A 236 -4.93 20.94 27.22
C GLU A 236 -5.32 19.51 27.61
N TRP A 237 -6.46 19.03 27.12
CA TRP A 237 -6.89 17.64 27.33
C TRP A 237 -5.93 16.61 26.73
N LEU A 238 -5.41 16.84 25.53
CA LEU A 238 -4.39 15.98 24.91
C LEU A 238 -3.09 15.96 25.73
N THR A 239 -2.72 17.09 26.31
CA THR A 239 -1.48 17.25 27.08
C THR A 239 -1.61 16.69 28.50
N ALA A 240 -2.80 16.77 29.09
CA ALA A 240 -3.08 16.26 30.44
C ALA A 240 -3.30 14.74 30.48
N ARG A 241 -3.69 14.12 29.36
CA ARG A 241 -3.97 12.68 29.31
C ARG A 241 -2.68 11.90 29.10
N LYS A 242 -2.35 11.01 30.05
CA LYS A 242 -1.35 9.95 29.83
C LYS A 242 -1.85 9.12 28.64
N GLN A 243 -1.13 9.17 27.52
CA GLN A 243 -1.41 8.28 26.39
C GLN A 243 -1.19 6.84 26.88
N GLU A 244 -2.22 6.01 26.75
CA GLU A 244 -2.13 4.58 26.98
C GLU A 244 -1.04 4.03 26.05
N THR A 245 -0.02 3.41 26.60
CA THR A 245 1.04 2.78 25.80
C THR A 245 0.44 1.65 24.97
N LYS A 246 1.08 1.28 23.85
CA LYS A 246 0.62 0.16 23.01
C LYS A 246 0.34 -1.10 23.84
N ASP A 247 1.21 -1.38 24.82
CA ASP A 247 1.10 -2.54 25.69
C ASP A 247 -0.08 -2.45 26.67
N GLU A 248 -0.35 -1.27 27.23
CA GLU A 248 -1.51 -1.04 28.11
C GLU A 248 -2.82 -1.21 27.33
N PHE A 249 -2.86 -0.74 26.08
CA PHE A 249 -4.01 -0.88 25.19
C PHE A 249 -4.28 -2.35 24.82
N ILE A 250 -3.23 -3.10 24.45
CA ILE A 250 -3.32 -4.53 24.12
C ILE A 250 -3.85 -5.31 25.33
N LYS A 251 -3.26 -5.14 26.51
CA LYS A 251 -3.69 -5.83 27.74
C LYS A 251 -5.16 -5.56 28.08
N ARG A 252 -5.61 -4.31 27.90
CA ARG A 252 -7.02 -3.95 28.12
C ARG A 252 -7.95 -4.63 27.12
N LYS A 253 -7.56 -4.70 25.84
CA LYS A 253 -8.35 -5.34 24.78
C LYS A 253 -8.40 -6.85 24.88
N GLU A 254 -7.29 -7.49 25.24
CA GLU A 254 -7.25 -8.91 25.55
C GLU A 254 -8.15 -9.25 26.75
N SER A 255 -8.15 -8.40 27.79
CA SER A 255 -9.04 -8.60 28.95
C SER A 255 -10.52 -8.42 28.60
N GLU A 256 -10.88 -7.44 27.75
CA GLU A 256 -12.24 -7.26 27.22
C GLU A 256 -12.70 -8.49 26.39
N LEU A 257 -11.81 -9.06 25.57
CA LEU A 257 -12.07 -10.26 24.77
C LEU A 257 -12.22 -11.50 25.64
N ALA A 258 -11.31 -11.72 26.59
CA ALA A 258 -11.35 -12.84 27.53
C ALA A 258 -12.65 -12.82 28.35
N SER A 259 -13.07 -11.64 28.82
CA SER A 259 -14.33 -11.48 29.55
C SER A 259 -15.55 -11.87 28.70
N ARG A 260 -15.58 -11.47 27.42
CA ARG A 260 -16.65 -11.87 26.48
C ARG A 260 -16.66 -13.37 26.21
N TYR A 261 -15.48 -14.00 26.13
CA TYR A 261 -15.37 -15.45 25.96
C TYR A 261 -15.88 -16.22 27.17
N ILE A 262 -15.62 -15.75 28.39
CA ILE A 262 -16.10 -16.39 29.62
C ILE A 262 -17.62 -16.31 29.72
N TYR A 263 -18.24 -15.17 29.35
CA TYR A 263 -19.70 -15.01 29.39
C TYR A 263 -20.46 -15.78 28.31
N ASN A 264 -19.82 -16.14 27.19
CA ASN A 264 -20.43 -16.92 26.11
C ASN A 264 -20.27 -18.44 26.28
N ASN A 265 -19.52 -18.89 27.29
CA ASN A 265 -19.26 -20.31 27.58
C ASN A 265 -19.76 -20.74 28.98
N LEU A 266 -20.67 -19.95 29.57
CA LEU A 266 -21.50 -20.27 30.74
C LEU A 266 -22.96 -20.34 30.30
#